data_AF-A0A0A9WA36-F1
#
_entry.id   AF-A0A0A9WA36-F1
#
_cell.length_a   1.000
_cell.length_b   1.000
_cell.length_c   1.000
_cell.angle_alpha   90.00
_cell.angle_beta   90.00
_cell.angle_gamma   90.00
#
_symmetry.space_group_name_H-M   'P 1'
#
loop_
_entity.id
_entity.type
_entity.pdbx_description
1 polymer ?
#
loop_
_entity_poly.entity_id
_entity_poly.type
_entity_poly.pdbx_seq_one_letter_code
_entity_poly.pdbx_strand_id
1 'polypeptide(L)'
;MPRKSQKAKLIDEIVNSAIQDYFLAEDSDEEDEILDVCIEDLNAIVQFRYGVDLIHGSVRKSRAWCASVLPNTDQDRFRQMVRVNWSQFQTIVDLIKEDSVFKSKLQFPVEVQLMIVMYRLG
;
A
#
# COMPACT_ATOMS: atom_id res chain seq x y z
N MET A 1 20.10 9.73 7.76
CA MET A 1 19.42 8.52 8.26
C MET A 1 18.09 8.36 7.53
N PRO A 2 17.73 7.16 7.05
CA PRO A 2 16.40 6.93 6.46
C PRO A 2 15.31 7.14 7.52
N ARG A 3 14.16 7.69 7.14
CA ARG A 3 13.00 7.77 8.04
C ARG A 3 12.47 6.36 8.32
N LYS A 4 12.36 5.96 9.59
CA LYS A 4 11.63 4.74 9.99
C LYS A 4 10.15 4.89 9.63
N SER A 5 9.57 3.84 9.04
CA SER A 5 8.15 3.82 8.68
C SER A 5 7.27 3.83 9.92
N GLN A 6 6.03 4.32 9.78
CA GLN A 6 5.09 4.35 10.90
C GLN A 6 4.83 2.94 11.47
N LYS A 7 4.74 1.93 10.61
CA LYS A 7 4.64 0.51 11.00
C LYS A 7 5.84 0.06 11.84
N ALA A 8 7.05 0.43 11.45
CA ALA A 8 8.25 0.06 12.20
C ALA A 8 8.27 0.71 13.59
N LYS A 9 7.81 1.95 13.72
CA LYS A 9 7.68 2.61 15.02
C LYS A 9 6.66 1.94 15.93
N LEU A 10 5.51 1.55 15.39
CA LEU A 10 4.47 0.85 16.15
C LEU A 10 4.94 -0.53 16.61
N ILE A 11 5.68 -1.26 15.75
CA ILE A 11 6.30 -2.53 16.16
C ILE A 11 7.28 -2.30 17.31
N ASP A 12 8.15 -1.28 17.20
CA ASP A 12 9.08 -0.95 18.28
C ASP A 12 8.33 -0.60 19.58
N GLU A 13 7.24 0.17 19.51
CA GLU A 13 6.44 0.56 20.69
C GLU A 13 5.77 -0.63 21.38
N ILE A 14 5.13 -1.54 20.62
CA ILE A 14 4.49 -2.75 21.16
C ILE A 14 5.52 -3.63 21.87
N VAL A 15 6.65 -3.90 21.21
CA VAL A 15 7.70 -4.75 21.78
C VAL A 15 8.30 -4.12 23.04
N ASN A 16 8.55 -2.81 23.04
CA ASN A 16 9.09 -2.13 24.22
C ASN A 16 8.11 -2.12 25.40
N SER A 17 6.80 -1.96 25.15
CA SER A 17 5.78 -2.07 26.19
C SER A 17 5.75 -3.47 26.78
N ALA A 18 5.63 -4.49 25.92
CA ALA A 18 5.57 -5.89 26.36
C ALA A 18 6.84 -6.31 27.15
N ILE A 19 8.02 -5.81 26.78
CA ILE A 19 9.25 -6.05 27.54
C ILE A 19 9.18 -5.42 28.94
N GLN A 20 8.65 -4.20 29.06
CA GLN A 20 8.50 -3.55 30.37
C GLN A 20 7.54 -4.31 31.26
N ASP A 21 6.41 -4.72 30.70
CA ASP A 21 5.38 -5.47 31.42
C ASP A 21 5.92 -6.85 31.83
N TYR A 22 6.63 -7.55 30.94
CA TYR A 22 7.26 -8.84 31.23
C TYR A 22 8.28 -8.76 32.37
N PHE A 23 9.08 -7.69 32.44
CA PHE A 23 10.01 -7.49 33.57
C PHE A 23 9.32 -7.22 34.91
N LEU A 24 8.05 -6.80 34.89
CA LEU A 24 7.25 -6.49 36.07
C LEU A 24 6.32 -7.64 36.46
N ALA A 25 6.21 -8.69 35.64
CA ALA A 25 5.36 -9.84 35.91
C ALA A 25 5.75 -10.55 37.21
N GLU A 26 4.75 -10.97 37.98
CA GLU A 26 4.95 -11.60 39.28
C GLU A 26 5.15 -13.11 39.18
N ASP A 27 4.63 -13.75 38.14
CA ASP A 27 4.72 -15.18 37.88
C ASP A 27 4.73 -15.56 36.39
N SER A 28 4.91 -16.86 36.12
CA SER A 28 5.00 -17.39 34.75
C SER A 28 3.68 -17.32 33.98
N ASP A 29 2.54 -17.31 34.68
CA ASP A 29 1.24 -17.29 34.01
C ASP A 29 0.97 -15.86 33.47
N GLU A 30 1.35 -14.83 34.23
CA GLU A 30 1.31 -13.43 33.80
C GLU A 30 2.32 -13.16 32.67
N GLU A 31 3.53 -13.73 32.75
CA GLU A 31 4.51 -13.69 31.67
C GLU A 31 3.96 -14.23 30.34
N ASP A 32 3.30 -15.39 30.38
CA ASP A 32 2.70 -16.02 29.19
C ASP A 32 1.55 -15.18 28.61
N GLU A 33 0.70 -14.59 29.46
CA GLU A 33 -0.39 -13.71 29.01
C GLU A 33 0.14 -12.45 28.30
N ILE A 34 1.20 -11.84 28.82
CA ILE A 34 1.85 -10.67 28.20
C ILE A 34 2.43 -11.03 26.82
N LEU A 35 3.06 -12.20 26.71
CA LEU A 35 3.62 -12.68 25.44
C LEU A 35 2.51 -12.95 24.40
N ASP A 36 1.41 -13.57 24.81
CA ASP A 36 0.26 -13.84 23.94
C ASP A 36 -0.35 -12.55 23.40
N VAL A 37 -0.59 -11.55 24.26
CA VAL A 37 -1.10 -10.24 23.84
C VAL A 37 -0.14 -9.54 22.87
N CYS A 38 1.16 -9.56 23.17
CA CYS A 38 2.18 -8.99 22.30
C CYS A 38 2.18 -9.65 20.90
N ILE A 39 2.04 -10.97 20.85
CA ILE A 39 1.96 -11.73 19.59
C ILE A 39 0.69 -11.36 18.82
N GLU A 40 -0.46 -11.24 19.48
CA GLU A 40 -1.72 -10.83 18.84
C GLU A 40 -1.61 -9.43 18.23
N ASP A 41 -1.07 -8.47 18.97
CA ASP A 41 -0.88 -7.08 18.52
C ASP A 41 0.08 -7.00 17.32
N LEU A 42 1.20 -7.71 17.39
CA LEU A 42 2.16 -7.81 16.28
C LEU A 42 1.50 -8.42 15.04
N ASN A 43 0.69 -9.47 15.21
CA ASN A 43 -0.05 -10.08 14.11
C ASN A 43 -1.06 -9.10 13.49
N ALA A 44 -1.81 -8.35 14.31
CA ALA A 44 -2.74 -7.34 13.82
C ALA A 44 -2.02 -6.28 12.96
N ILE A 45 -0.84 -5.82 13.39
CA ILE A 45 -0.03 -4.88 12.63
C ILE A 45 0.52 -5.49 11.34
N VAL A 46 1.06 -6.71 11.39
CA VAL A 46 1.61 -7.39 10.21
C VAL A 46 0.52 -7.57 9.14
N GLN A 47 -0.68 -7.99 9.55
CA GLN A 47 -1.85 -8.18 8.68
C GLN A 47 -2.43 -6.86 8.14
N PHE A 48 -2.15 -5.72 8.78
CA PHE A 48 -2.56 -4.42 8.29
C PHE A 48 -1.76 -4.01 7.03
N ARG A 49 -2.32 -4.41 5.88
CA ARG A 49 -1.76 -4.22 4.52
C ARG A 49 -1.50 -2.76 4.15
N TYR A 50 -2.25 -1.83 4.74
CA TYR A 50 -2.17 -0.38 4.45
C TYR A 50 -1.34 0.42 5.46
N GLY A 51 -0.68 -0.23 6.43
CA GLY A 51 0.13 0.44 7.47
C GLY A 51 1.57 0.73 7.07
N VAL A 52 2.04 0.22 5.94
CA VAL A 52 3.36 0.55 5.41
C VAL A 52 3.39 1.99 4.90
N ASP A 53 4.53 2.66 5.07
CA ASP A 53 4.74 3.94 4.42
C ASP A 53 4.37 3.80 2.95
N LEU A 54 3.62 4.78 2.44
CA LEU A 54 3.14 4.85 1.06
C LEU A 54 4.28 4.76 0.02
N ILE A 55 5.54 4.62 0.43
CA ILE A 55 6.75 4.57 -0.39
C ILE A 55 6.84 3.26 -1.18
N HIS A 56 6.38 2.12 -0.64
CA HIS A 56 6.31 0.85 -1.39
C HIS A 56 5.02 0.79 -2.20
N GLY A 57 5.03 1.34 -3.42
CA GLY A 57 3.89 1.31 -4.34
C GLY A 57 3.14 2.64 -4.49
N SER A 58 3.60 3.74 -3.89
CA SER A 58 3.15 5.06 -4.37
C SER A 58 3.71 5.26 -5.76
N VAL A 59 2.84 5.09 -6.76
CA VAL A 59 2.93 5.91 -7.97
C VAL A 59 3.14 7.34 -7.47
N ARG A 60 4.29 7.94 -7.79
CA ARG A 60 4.43 9.39 -7.64
C ARG A 60 3.28 9.99 -8.45
N LYS A 61 2.22 10.43 -7.77
CA LYS A 61 1.03 11.09 -8.33
C LYS A 61 1.37 12.41 -9.07
N SER A 62 2.65 12.66 -9.35
CA SER A 62 3.11 13.80 -10.11
C SER A 62 2.73 13.61 -11.57
N ARG A 63 2.18 14.66 -12.18
CA ARG A 63 1.99 14.75 -13.64
C ARG A 63 3.27 14.39 -14.40
N ALA A 64 4.44 14.65 -13.80
CA ALA A 64 5.74 14.28 -14.35
C ALA A 64 5.91 12.77 -14.60
N TRP A 65 5.43 11.90 -13.71
CA TRP A 65 5.49 10.44 -13.92
C TRP A 65 4.60 10.02 -15.10
N CYS A 66 3.36 10.53 -15.12
CA CYS A 66 2.42 10.29 -16.22
C CYS A 66 2.95 10.83 -17.57
N ALA A 67 3.73 11.91 -17.57
CA ALA A 67 4.25 12.53 -18.78
C ALA A 67 5.61 11.98 -19.24
N SER A 68 6.44 11.42 -18.35
CA SER A 68 7.81 11.00 -18.68
C SER A 68 8.00 9.49 -18.74
N VAL A 69 7.28 8.74 -17.89
CA VAL A 69 7.42 7.28 -17.81
C VAL A 69 6.38 6.61 -18.70
N LEU A 70 5.14 7.08 -18.63
CA LEU A 70 3.99 6.48 -19.31
C LEU A 70 4.11 6.46 -20.85
N PRO A 71 4.56 7.53 -21.54
CA PRO A 71 4.70 7.51 -23.00
C PRO A 71 5.87 6.63 -23.50
N ASN A 72 6.82 6.32 -22.62
CA ASN A 72 8.05 5.59 -22.95
C ASN A 72 8.04 4.16 -22.38
N THR A 73 6.89 3.68 -21.93
CA THR A 73 6.74 2.33 -21.40
C THR A 73 6.57 1.36 -22.57
N ASP A 74 7.57 0.50 -22.82
CA ASP A 74 7.42 -0.61 -23.76
C ASP A 74 6.31 -1.58 -23.31
N GLN A 75 5.79 -2.38 -24.25
CA GLN A 75 4.66 -3.28 -23.96
C GLN A 75 4.95 -4.26 -22.82
N ASP A 76 6.20 -4.68 -22.66
CA ASP A 76 6.58 -5.67 -21.65
C ASP A 76 6.59 -5.06 -20.25
N ARG A 77 7.14 -3.85 -20.10
CA ARG A 77 7.04 -3.05 -18.87
C ARG A 77 5.60 -2.71 -18.54
N PHE A 78 4.78 -2.40 -19.55
CA PHE A 78 3.36 -2.12 -19.34
C PHE A 78 2.64 -3.33 -18.75
N ARG A 79 2.85 -4.52 -19.34
CA ARG A 79 2.28 -5.78 -18.83
C ARG A 79 2.79 -6.10 -17.42
N GLN A 80 4.07 -5.89 -17.13
CA GLN A 80 4.62 -6.12 -15.79
C GLN A 80 4.00 -5.19 -14.74
N MET A 81 3.74 -3.93 -15.10
CA MET A 81 3.21 -2.93 -14.17
C MET A 81 1.69 -2.99 -13.99
N VAL A 82 0.94 -3.28 -15.05
CA VAL A 82 -0.53 -3.13 -15.09
C VAL A 82 -1.21 -4.51 -15.16
N ARG A 83 -0.45 -5.59 -15.38
CA ARG A 83 -0.90 -6.99 -15.53
C ARG A 83 -1.89 -7.24 -16.68
N VAL A 84 -2.05 -6.27 -17.58
CA VAL A 84 -2.87 -6.37 -18.80
C VAL A 84 -2.12 -5.82 -19.99
N ASN A 85 -2.56 -6.19 -21.18
CA ASN A 85 -2.03 -5.68 -22.43
C ASN A 85 -2.63 -4.29 -22.72
N TRP A 86 -1.94 -3.47 -23.52
CA TRP A 86 -2.45 -2.15 -23.92
C TRP A 86 -3.83 -2.21 -24.58
N SER A 87 -4.08 -3.22 -25.42
CA SER A 87 -5.39 -3.40 -26.07
C SER A 87 -6.51 -3.66 -25.05
N GLN A 88 -6.26 -4.54 -24.08
CA GLN A 88 -7.21 -4.85 -23.00
C GLN A 88 -7.45 -3.62 -22.12
N PHE A 89 -6.39 -2.89 -21.79
CA PHE A 89 -6.49 -1.63 -21.06
C PHE A 89 -7.39 -0.64 -21.79
N GLN A 90 -7.16 -0.43 -23.09
CA GLN A 90 -7.96 0.48 -23.90
C GLN A 90 -9.43 0.04 -23.98
N THR A 91 -9.69 -1.26 -24.13
CA THR A 91 -11.06 -1.81 -24.10
C THR A 91 -11.77 -1.46 -22.79
N ILE A 92 -11.09 -1.59 -21.64
CA ILE A 92 -11.69 -1.24 -20.34
C ILE A 92 -11.97 0.26 -20.27
N VAL A 93 -11.02 1.11 -20.67
CA VAL A 93 -11.20 2.57 -20.73
C VAL A 93 -12.44 2.92 -21.57
N ASP A 94 -12.57 2.34 -22.76
CA ASP A 94 -13.67 2.64 -23.67
C ASP A 94 -15.04 2.23 -23.10
N LEU A 95 -15.08 1.20 -22.25
CA LEU A 95 -16.30 0.78 -21.55
C LEU A 95 -16.70 1.74 -20.42
N ILE A 96 -15.74 2.36 -19.73
CA ILE A 96 -16.02 3.15 -18.51
C ILE A 96 -15.93 4.66 -18.69
N LYS A 97 -15.26 5.16 -19.74
CA LYS A 97 -14.94 6.59 -19.90
C LYS A 97 -16.17 7.52 -19.95
N GLU A 98 -17.31 6.98 -20.37
CA GLU A 98 -18.55 7.75 -20.48
C GLU A 98 -19.41 7.75 -19.21
N ASP A 99 -19.05 6.94 -18.21
CA ASP A 99 -19.82 6.86 -16.97
C ASP A 99 -19.69 8.16 -16.15
N SER A 100 -20.83 8.65 -15.67
CA SER A 100 -20.95 9.84 -14.83
C SER A 100 -20.07 9.81 -13.59
N VAL A 101 -19.79 8.62 -13.03
CA VAL A 101 -18.96 8.46 -11.81
C VAL A 101 -17.53 8.95 -12.03
N PHE A 102 -17.04 8.95 -13.27
CA PHE A 102 -15.69 9.38 -13.62
C PHE A 102 -15.62 10.80 -14.23
N LYS A 103 -16.75 11.52 -14.33
CA LYS A 103 -16.87 12.83 -14.99
C LYS A 103 -16.82 14.01 -14.00
N SER A 104 -15.88 14.01 -13.05
CA SER A 104 -15.66 15.15 -12.15
C SER A 104 -14.49 16.03 -12.59
N LYS A 105 -14.66 17.37 -12.50
CA LYS A 105 -13.59 18.35 -12.81
C LYS A 105 -12.38 18.26 -11.87
N LEU A 106 -12.55 17.64 -10.71
CA LEU A 106 -11.49 17.46 -9.72
C LEU A 106 -10.74 16.13 -9.89
N GLN A 107 -11.22 15.25 -10.76
CA GLN A 107 -10.62 13.94 -11.02
C GLN A 107 -9.63 14.01 -12.19
N PHE A 108 -8.69 13.06 -12.21
CA PHE A 108 -7.81 12.85 -13.36
C PHE A 108 -8.58 12.24 -14.54
N PRO A 109 -8.06 12.27 -15.78
CA PRO A 109 -8.63 11.50 -16.89
C PRO A 109 -8.79 10.02 -16.52
N VAL A 110 -9.83 9.37 -17.06
CA VAL A 110 -10.23 8.01 -16.69
C VAL A 110 -9.12 7.00 -16.94
N GLU A 111 -8.34 7.21 -18.01
CA GLU A 111 -7.15 6.45 -18.34
C GLU A 111 -6.13 6.50 -17.21
N VAL A 112 -5.86 7.69 -16.67
CA VAL A 112 -4.89 7.88 -15.59
C VAL A 112 -5.41 7.26 -14.30
N GLN A 113 -6.71 7.40 -14.01
CA GLN A 113 -7.34 6.77 -12.85
C GLN A 113 -7.23 5.25 -12.91
N LEU A 114 -7.61 4.64 -14.03
CA LEU A 114 -7.56 3.20 -14.24
C LEU A 114 -6.12 2.67 -14.16
N MET A 115 -5.16 3.39 -14.76
CA MET A 115 -3.75 3.00 -14.72
C MET A 115 -3.20 2.96 -13.29
N ILE A 116 -3.52 3.98 -12.48
CA ILE A 116 -3.10 4.04 -11.08
C ILE A 116 -3.72 2.89 -10.29
N VAL A 117 -4.99 2.59 -10.54
CA VAL A 117 -5.69 1.47 -9.87
C VAL A 117 -5.04 0.15 -10.25
N MET A 118 -4.86 -0.12 -11.54
CA MET A 118 -4.26 -1.37 -12.02
C MET A 118 -2.82 -1.55 -11.54
N TYR A 119 -2.02 -0.48 -11.51
CA TYR A 119 -0.66 -0.53 -10.95
C TYR A 119 -0.66 -0.86 -9.45
N ARG A 120 -1.65 -0.38 -8.69
CA ARG A 120 -1.77 -0.69 -7.25
C ARG A 120 -2.27 -2.09 -6.97
N LEU A 121 -3.11 -2.62 -7.86
CA LEU A 121 -3.60 -3.99 -7.79
C LEU A 121 -2.56 -4.99 -8.36
N GLY A 122 -1.58 -4.47 -9.10
CA GLY A 122 -0.44 -5.17 -9.69
C GLY A 122 0.66 -5.53 -8.72
#